data_AF-W2TPE3-F1
#
_entry.id   AF-W2TPE3-F1
#
_cell.length_a   1.000
_cell.length_b   1.000
_cell.length_c   1.000
_cell.angle_alpha   90.00
_cell.angle_beta   90.00
_cell.angle_gamma   90.00
#
_symmetry.space_group_name_H-M   'P 1'
#
loop_
_entity.id
_entity.type
_entity.pdbx_description
1 polymer ?
#
loop_
_entity_poly.entity_id
_entity_poly.type
_entity_poly.pdbx_seq_one_letter_code
_entity_poly.pdbx_strand_id
1 'polypeptide(L)'
;NTYWHHPHFFAYFPTACSYPAIMADILSGGIAGIGFSWKSGPAMTELEMATLDWLVDVLGLPEHFKNSHPGPGTGIIQNTASDATIIAIMAARARAVEIEDEESGIICPYYHDPAIFEKLIAYCSDQVCD
;
A
#
# COMPACT_ATOMS: atom_id res chain seq x y z
N ASN A 1 27.72 13.13 0.08
CA ASN A 1 26.84 13.24 -1.10
C ASN A 1 26.93 11.92 -1.84
N THR A 2 25.92 11.06 -1.69
CA THR A 2 25.91 9.69 -2.23
C THR A 2 25.22 9.72 -3.59
N TYR A 3 25.93 9.30 -4.65
CA TYR A 3 25.39 9.31 -6.02
C TYR A 3 24.65 8.01 -6.33
N TRP A 4 23.35 7.97 -6.02
CA TRP A 4 22.47 6.80 -6.20
C TRP A 4 22.31 6.33 -7.65
N HIS A 5 22.48 7.23 -8.63
CA HIS A 5 22.34 6.92 -10.06
C HIS A 5 23.68 6.66 -10.75
N HIS A 6 24.79 6.61 -10.00
CA HIS A 6 26.09 6.28 -10.59
C HIS A 6 26.14 4.78 -10.94
N PRO A 7 26.61 4.38 -12.13
CA PRO A 7 26.62 2.97 -12.58
C PRO A 7 27.50 2.04 -11.72
N HIS A 8 28.33 2.59 -10.83
CA HIS A 8 29.13 1.85 -9.86
C HIS A 8 28.57 1.89 -8.43
N PHE A 9 27.31 2.28 -8.22
CA PHE A 9 26.66 2.23 -6.91
C PHE A 9 25.90 0.91 -6.73
N PHE A 10 26.42 0.04 -5.87
CA PHE A 10 25.88 -1.32 -5.62
C PHE A 10 25.53 -1.58 -4.14
N ALA A 11 25.35 -0.52 -3.34
CA ALA A 11 25.15 -0.66 -1.90
C ALA A 11 23.73 -1.11 -1.50
N TYR A 12 22.72 -0.76 -2.32
CA TYR A 12 21.29 -0.99 -2.03
C TYR A 12 20.53 -1.37 -3.31
N PHE A 13 19.23 -1.63 -3.18
CA PHE A 13 18.33 -1.72 -4.34
C PHE A 13 18.29 -0.40 -5.12
N PRO A 14 18.21 -0.45 -6.46
CA PRO A 14 18.23 0.75 -7.29
C PRO A 14 16.96 1.58 -7.07
N THR A 15 17.13 2.87 -6.81
CA THR A 15 16.03 3.83 -6.79
C THR A 15 15.60 4.14 -8.22
N ALA A 16 14.33 3.89 -8.54
CA ALA A 16 13.77 4.21 -9.85
C ALA A 16 13.76 5.73 -10.07
N CYS A 17 14.46 6.20 -11.10
CA CYS A 17 14.45 7.59 -11.55
C CYS A 17 14.54 7.61 -13.06
N SER A 18 13.52 8.18 -13.71
CA SER A 18 13.44 8.27 -15.17
C SER A 18 12.95 9.65 -15.58
N TYR A 19 13.34 10.11 -16.78
CA TYR A 19 12.90 11.41 -17.29
C TYR A 19 11.36 11.56 -17.35
N PRO A 20 10.59 10.55 -17.79
CA PRO A 20 9.13 10.61 -17.73
C PRO A 20 8.58 10.74 -16.31
N ALA A 21 9.18 10.05 -15.32
CA ALA A 21 8.76 10.16 -13.93
C ALA A 21 9.00 11.58 -13.37
N ILE A 22 10.13 12.20 -13.70
CA ILE A 22 10.43 13.59 -13.30
C ILE A 22 9.41 14.55 -13.91
N MET A 23 9.07 14.39 -15.20
CA MET A 23 8.06 15.24 -15.85
C MET A 23 6.67 15.04 -15.24
N ALA A 24 6.31 13.80 -14.92
CA ALA A 24 5.05 13.47 -14.27
C ALA A 24 4.97 14.09 -12.86
N ASP A 25 6.07 14.10 -12.10
CA ASP A 25 6.14 14.71 -10.78
C ASP A 25 5.97 16.24 -10.84
N ILE A 26 6.64 16.91 -11.78
CA ILE A 26 6.46 18.35 -12.03
C ILE A 26 5.01 18.67 -12.39
N LEU A 27 4.40 17.85 -13.26
CA LEU A 27 2.99 18.03 -13.66
C LEU A 27 2.04 17.80 -12.47
N SER A 28 2.27 16.74 -11.69
CA SER A 28 1.49 16.42 -10.49
C SER A 28 1.55 17.57 -9.48
N GLY A 29 2.75 18.09 -9.21
CA GLY A 29 2.96 19.26 -8.36
C GLY A 29 2.30 20.53 -8.90
N GLY A 30 2.25 20.71 -10.21
CA GLY A 30 1.54 21.83 -10.85
C GLY A 30 0.01 21.74 -10.75
N ILE A 31 -0.55 20.53 -10.79
CA ILE A 31 -1.99 20.29 -10.60
C ILE A 31 -2.39 20.44 -9.14
N ALA A 32 -1.50 20.09 -8.20
CA ALA A 32 -1.70 20.20 -6.75
C ALA A 32 -3.04 19.63 -6.26
N GLY A 33 -3.55 18.59 -6.94
CA GLY A 33 -4.81 17.95 -6.60
C GLY A 33 -4.70 17.16 -5.30
N ILE A 34 -5.62 17.39 -4.38
CA ILE A 34 -5.67 16.67 -3.11
C ILE A 34 -6.81 15.62 -3.18
N GLY A 35 -6.42 14.38 -3.49
CA GLY A 35 -7.33 13.25 -3.71
C GLY A 35 -7.80 12.53 -2.44
N PHE A 36 -8.10 13.23 -1.34
CA PHE A 36 -8.54 12.57 -0.09
C PHE A 36 -9.88 11.83 -0.21
N SER A 37 -10.70 12.22 -1.19
CA SER A 37 -11.98 11.56 -1.46
C SER A 37 -12.18 11.42 -2.95
N TRP A 38 -12.94 10.42 -3.37
CA TRP A 38 -13.30 10.27 -4.79
C TRP A 38 -13.95 11.54 -5.35
N LYS A 39 -14.79 12.22 -4.55
CA LYS A 39 -15.44 13.48 -4.94
C LYS A 39 -14.46 14.65 -5.14
N SER A 40 -13.30 14.65 -4.47
CA SER A 40 -12.31 15.73 -4.59
C SER A 40 -11.32 15.51 -5.73
N GLY A 41 -11.23 14.29 -6.28
CA GLY A 41 -10.33 13.96 -7.39
C GLY A 41 -10.73 12.68 -8.12
N PRO A 42 -11.86 12.66 -8.86
CA PRO A 42 -12.34 11.45 -9.52
C PRO A 42 -11.34 10.96 -10.58
N ALA A 43 -10.80 11.88 -11.38
CA ALA A 43 -9.80 11.56 -12.40
C ALA A 43 -8.48 11.01 -11.82
N MET A 44 -8.08 11.46 -10.62
CA MET A 44 -6.88 10.96 -9.94
C MET A 44 -7.09 9.51 -9.46
N THR A 45 -8.26 9.23 -8.88
CA THR A 45 -8.61 7.89 -8.40
C THR A 45 -8.79 6.90 -9.55
N GLU A 46 -9.46 7.32 -10.64
CA GLU A 46 -9.66 6.47 -11.83
C GLU A 46 -8.33 6.19 -12.56
N LEU A 47 -7.43 7.18 -12.63
CA LEU A 47 -6.12 6.99 -13.23
C LEU A 47 -5.25 6.02 -12.42
N GLU A 48 -5.30 6.10 -11.09
CA GLU A 48 -4.64 5.13 -10.22
C GLU A 48 -5.17 3.71 -10.48
N MET A 49 -6.49 3.54 -10.52
CA MET A 49 -7.10 2.22 -10.79
C MET A 49 -6.67 1.64 -12.13
N ALA A 50 -6.67 2.45 -13.19
CA ALA A 50 -6.28 2.03 -14.53
C ALA A 50 -4.78 1.69 -14.65
N THR A 51 -3.90 2.47 -14.02
CA THR A 51 -2.45 2.22 -14.05
C THR A 51 -2.08 0.93 -13.31
N LEU A 52 -2.80 0.59 -12.24
CA LEU A 52 -2.62 -0.67 -11.52
C LEU A 52 -3.15 -1.89 -12.29
N ASP A 53 -4.25 -1.73 -13.04
CA ASP A 53 -4.72 -2.80 -13.95
C ASP A 53 -3.67 -3.10 -15.04
N TRP A 54 -3.06 -2.07 -15.61
CA TRP A 54 -1.94 -2.25 -16.56
C TRP A 54 -0.73 -2.91 -15.90
N LEU A 55 -0.44 -2.58 -14.64
CA LEU A 55 0.65 -3.22 -13.89
C LEU A 55 0.38 -4.71 -13.67
N VAL A 56 -0.86 -5.09 -13.36
CA VAL A 56 -1.29 -6.49 -13.24
C VAL A 56 -1.07 -7.25 -14.54
N ASP A 57 -1.42 -6.64 -15.68
CA ASP A 57 -1.21 -7.23 -17.01
C ASP A 57 0.27 -7.39 -17.36
N VAL A 58 1.10 -6.37 -17.07
CA VAL A 58 2.54 -6.39 -17.32
C VAL A 58 3.25 -7.44 -16.46
N LEU A 59 2.80 -7.64 -15.22
CA LEU A 59 3.35 -8.65 -14.31
C LEU A 59 2.77 -10.05 -14.52
N GLY A 60 1.74 -10.21 -15.35
CA GLY A 60 1.05 -11.48 -15.55
C GLY A 60 0.34 -12.00 -14.29
N LEU A 61 -0.13 -11.10 -13.43
CA LEU A 61 -0.84 -11.46 -12.20
C LEU A 61 -2.27 -11.95 -12.52
N PRO A 62 -2.87 -12.79 -11.64
CA PRO A 62 -4.24 -13.25 -11.82
C PRO A 62 -5.26 -12.11 -11.94
N GLU A 63 -6.27 -12.28 -12.80
CA GLU A 63 -7.26 -11.24 -13.09
C GLU A 63 -8.06 -10.77 -11.88
N HIS A 64 -8.17 -11.58 -10.82
CA HIS A 64 -8.88 -11.20 -9.59
C HIS A 64 -8.19 -10.08 -8.80
N PHE A 65 -6.95 -9.72 -9.13
CA PHE A 65 -6.25 -8.56 -8.56
C PHE A 65 -6.54 -7.25 -9.31
N LYS A 66 -7.19 -7.31 -10.47
CA LYS A 66 -7.57 -6.10 -11.22
C LYS A 66 -8.69 -5.36 -10.51
N ASN A 67 -8.60 -4.04 -10.48
CA ASN A 67 -9.64 -3.13 -10.01
C ASN A 67 -10.90 -3.21 -10.86
N SER A 68 -10.77 -3.54 -12.15
CA SER A 68 -11.91 -3.76 -13.05
C SER A 68 -12.63 -5.09 -12.85
N HIS A 69 -12.06 -6.05 -12.11
CA HIS A 69 -12.67 -7.34 -11.87
C HIS A 69 -13.79 -7.23 -10.82
N PRO A 70 -14.95 -7.90 -10.98
CA PRO A 70 -16.09 -7.82 -10.04
C PRO A 70 -15.84 -8.49 -8.67
N GLY A 71 -14.61 -8.95 -8.42
CA GLY A 71 -14.21 -9.63 -7.19
C GLY A 71 -13.82 -8.62 -6.10
N PRO A 72 -13.50 -9.10 -4.89
CA PRO A 72 -13.10 -8.24 -3.78
C PRO A 72 -11.65 -7.71 -3.88
N GLY A 73 -10.89 -8.12 -4.91
CA GLY A 73 -9.51 -7.72 -5.08
C GLY A 73 -9.39 -6.29 -5.61
N THR A 74 -8.42 -5.55 -5.09
CA THR A 74 -8.13 -4.19 -5.52
C THR A 74 -6.64 -3.91 -5.35
N GLY A 75 -6.07 -3.12 -6.26
CA GLY A 75 -4.74 -2.55 -6.12
C GLY A 75 -4.84 -1.10 -5.67
N ILE A 76 -3.89 -0.68 -4.83
CA ILE A 76 -3.70 0.71 -4.40
C ILE A 76 -2.20 1.07 -4.46
N ILE A 77 -1.87 2.31 -4.81
CA ILE A 77 -0.50 2.83 -4.78
C ILE A 77 -0.19 3.25 -3.35
N GLN A 78 0.87 2.67 -2.79
CA GLN A 78 1.41 3.05 -1.48
C GLN A 78 2.72 3.79 -1.64
N ASN A 79 3.00 4.70 -0.70
CA ASN A 79 4.21 5.53 -0.73
C ASN A 79 5.48 4.68 -0.55
N THR A 80 5.42 3.67 0.31
CA THR A 80 6.54 2.75 0.54
C THR A 80 6.06 1.31 0.70
N ALA A 81 6.99 0.36 0.51
CA ALA A 81 6.73 -1.05 0.79
C ALA A 81 6.42 -1.30 2.28
N SER A 82 7.06 -0.54 3.18
CA SER A 82 6.81 -0.63 4.63
C SER A 82 5.40 -0.17 5.01
N ASP A 83 4.86 0.84 4.32
CA ASP A 83 3.47 1.28 4.53
C ASP A 83 2.49 0.20 4.02
N ALA A 84 2.80 -0.42 2.88
CA ALA A 84 1.98 -1.51 2.37
C ALA A 84 1.96 -2.72 3.32
N THR A 85 3.10 -3.08 3.94
CA THR A 85 3.16 -4.21 4.89
C THR A 85 2.40 -3.91 6.18
N ILE A 86 2.54 -2.70 6.75
CA ILE A 86 1.80 -2.36 7.98
C ILE A 86 0.29 -2.32 7.73
N ILE A 87 -0.15 -1.80 6.58
CA ILE A 87 -1.57 -1.80 6.19
C ILE A 87 -2.08 -3.24 6.04
N ALA A 88 -1.31 -4.12 5.39
CA ALA A 88 -1.67 -5.53 5.25
C ALA A 88 -1.80 -6.23 6.62
N ILE A 89 -0.87 -5.97 7.55
CA ILE A 89 -0.91 -6.52 8.91
C ILE A 89 -2.12 -5.96 9.68
N MET A 90 -2.41 -4.67 9.57
CA MET A 90 -3.57 -4.05 10.21
C MET A 90 -4.89 -4.61 9.67
N ALA A 91 -5.01 -4.80 8.36
CA ALA A 91 -6.19 -5.40 7.74
C ALA A 91 -6.35 -6.88 8.14
N ALA A 92 -5.26 -7.64 8.17
CA ALA A 92 -5.27 -9.02 8.66
C ALA A 92 -5.68 -9.10 10.13
N ARG A 93 -5.19 -8.17 10.96
CA ARG A 93 -5.59 -8.04 12.37
C ARG A 93 -7.08 -7.74 12.51
N ALA A 94 -7.61 -6.77 11.76
CA ALA A 94 -9.03 -6.42 11.81
C ALA A 94 -9.91 -7.64 11.49
N ARG A 95 -9.56 -8.39 10.43
CA ARG A 95 -10.25 -9.62 10.07
C ARG A 95 -10.14 -10.71 11.16
N ALA A 96 -8.98 -10.87 11.79
CA ALA A 96 -8.80 -11.87 12.84
C ALA A 96 -9.66 -11.56 14.09
N VAL A 97 -9.77 -10.27 14.46
CA VAL A 97 -10.64 -9.82 15.55
C VAL A 97 -12.10 -10.11 15.22
N GLU A 98 -12.55 -9.80 14.00
CA GLU A 98 -13.93 -10.09 13.58
C GLU A 98 -14.28 -11.59 13.68
N ILE A 99 -13.34 -12.48 13.36
CA ILE A 99 -13.53 -13.93 13.48
C ILE A 99 -13.61 -14.37 14.96
N GLU A 100 -12.76 -13.86 15.84
CA GLU A 100 -12.81 -14.17 17.29
C GLU A 100 -14.10 -13.61 17.94
N ASP A 101 -14.59 -12.44 17.50
CA ASP A 101 -15.85 -11.86 17.96
C ASP A 101 -17.07 -12.70 17.51
N GLU A 102 -17.08 -13.20 16.27
CA GLU A 102 -18.14 -14.10 15.77
C GLU A 102 -18.19 -15.43 16.53
N GLU A 103 -17.02 -15.98 16.92
CA GLU A 103 -16.93 -17.26 17.65
C GLU A 103 -17.31 -17.13 19.14
N SER A 104 -17.05 -15.97 19.74
CA SER A 104 -17.34 -15.72 21.17
C SER A 104 -18.81 -15.33 21.42
N GLY A 105 -19.55 -14.87 20.41
CA GLY A 105 -20.99 -14.55 20.51
C GLY A 105 -21.31 -13.36 21.42
N ILE A 106 -20.30 -12.63 21.87
CA ILE A 106 -20.43 -11.43 22.71
C ILE A 106 -20.19 -10.23 21.80
N ILE A 107 -21.20 -9.37 21.65
CA ILE A 107 -21.04 -8.07 21.00
C ILE A 107 -20.23 -7.18 21.96
N CYS A 108 -18.92 -7.33 21.93
CA CYS A 108 -17.99 -6.46 22.63
C CYS A 108 -17.83 -5.16 21.83
N PRO A 109 -17.82 -3.97 22.46
CA PRO A 109 -17.60 -2.73 21.73
C PRO A 109 -16.16 -2.68 21.17
N TYR A 110 -16.07 -3.01 19.88
CA TYR A 110 -15.11 -2.81 18.77
C TYR A 110 -13.66 -2.29 19.00
N TYR A 111 -13.19 -1.97 20.20
CA TYR A 111 -11.85 -1.36 20.38
C TYR A 111 -11.08 -1.73 21.65
N HIS A 112 -11.65 -2.51 22.58
CA HIS A 112 -11.07 -2.56 23.93
C HIS A 112 -11.01 -3.92 24.61
N ASP A 113 -10.74 -5.00 23.88
CA ASP A 113 -10.28 -6.23 24.53
C ASP A 113 -8.74 -6.29 24.55
N PRO A 114 -8.06 -5.89 25.66
CA PRO A 114 -6.61 -6.00 25.79
C PRO A 114 -6.11 -7.44 25.63
N ALA A 115 -6.96 -8.46 25.82
CA ALA A 115 -6.57 -9.86 25.69
C ALA A 115 -6.20 -10.25 24.25
N ILE A 116 -6.80 -9.61 23.24
CA ILE A 116 -6.46 -9.84 21.83
C ILE A 116 -5.14 -9.14 21.48
N PHE A 117 -4.90 -7.96 22.06
CA PHE A 117 -3.66 -7.22 21.86
C PHE A 117 -2.43 -7.91 22.45
N GLU A 118 -2.58 -8.62 23.58
CA GLU A 118 -1.49 -9.36 24.22
C GLU A 118 -0.97 -10.53 23.37
N LYS A 119 -1.81 -11.11 22.51
CA LYS A 119 -1.41 -12.21 21.62
C LYS A 119 -0.57 -11.74 20.42
N LEU A 120 -0.52 -10.44 20.12
CA LEU A 120 0.13 -9.91 18.94
C LEU A 120 1.54 -9.38 19.27
N ILE A 121 2.55 -10.18 18.99
CA ILE A 121 3.97 -9.78 19.14
C ILE A 121 4.51 -9.42 17.75
N ALA A 122 4.78 -8.13 17.52
CA ALA A 122 5.50 -7.67 16.33
C ALA A 122 7.01 -7.64 16.62
N TYR A 123 7.80 -8.33 15.81
CA TYR A 123 9.26 -8.28 15.88
C TYR A 123 9.77 -7.19 14.95
N CYS A 124 10.35 -6.14 15.51
CA CYS A 124 11.12 -5.14 14.76
C CYS A 124 12.61 -5.51 14.83
N SER A 125 13.29 -5.52 13.68
CA SER A 125 14.76 -5.61 13.64
C SER A 125 15.37 -4.23 13.90
N ASP A 126 16.45 -4.18 14.66
CA ASP A 126 17.27 -2.97 14.86
C ASP A 126 18.28 -2.73 13.71
N GLN A 127 18.34 -3.63 12.72
CA GLN A 127 19.35 -3.63 11.67
C GLN A 127 18.83 -3.03 10.35
N VAL A 128 18.53 -1.73 10.30
CA VAL A 128 18.50 -0.95 9.05
C VAL A 128 18.91 0.48 9.37
N CYS A 129 20.21 0.70 9.57
CA CYS A 129 20.90 1.98 9.50
C CYS A 129 22.40 1.69 9.61
N ASP A 130 23.06 1.43 8.48
CA ASP A 130 24.49 1.69 8.28
C ASP A 130 24.75 1.99 6.79
#